data_AF-A0A7C1F286-F1
#
_entry.id   AF-A0A7C1F286-F1
#
_cell.length_a   1.000
_cell.length_b   1.000
_cell.length_c   1.000
_cell.angle_alpha   90.00
_cell.angle_beta   90.00
_cell.angle_gamma   90.00
#
_symmetry.space_group_name_H-M   'P 1'
#
loop_
_entity.id
_entity.type
_entity.pdbx_description
1 polymer ?
#
loop_
_entity_poly.entity_id
_entity_poly.type
_entity_poly.pdbx_seq_one_letter_code
_entity_poly.pdbx_strand_id
1 'polypeptide(L)'
;MANFEYAYSLASVDVIPAVHDFPVAASQTLKVGDLVELSSGQVIKSTGSAANPLGVMAEDSDDASAGTRVRVYPVLPGQVWRATASASAASAVLGSRKYDITSAQLIDVADSTNGSILIVKLGASNTRVYVTFTRSAFVEIGS
;
A
#
# COMPACT_ATOMS: atom_id res chain seq x y z
N MET A 1 10.76 -0.81 10.88
CA MET A 1 9.57 -1.65 10.61
C MET A 1 9.01 -1.19 9.29
N ALA A 2 8.57 -2.10 8.41
CA ALA A 2 7.99 -1.75 7.12
C ALA A 2 6.71 -0.90 7.30
N ASN A 3 6.42 0.00 6.36
CA ASN A 3 5.21 0.85 6.42
C ASN A 3 3.95 0.00 6.25
N PHE A 4 3.95 -0.90 5.28
CA PHE A 4 2.94 -1.93 5.04
C PHE A 4 3.57 -3.32 5.06
N GLU A 5 2.88 -4.26 5.70
CA GLU A 5 3.32 -5.66 5.77
C GLU A 5 2.12 -6.59 5.64
N TYR A 6 2.21 -7.60 4.77
CA TYR A 6 1.11 -8.54 4.60
C TYR A 6 0.82 -9.25 5.92
N ALA A 7 -0.47 -9.35 6.27
CA ALA A 7 -0.90 -9.99 7.50
C ALA A 7 -1.62 -11.31 7.24
N TYR A 8 -2.69 -11.28 6.43
CA TYR A 8 -3.52 -12.44 6.11
C TYR A 8 -4.47 -12.12 4.94
N SER A 9 -5.18 -13.14 4.47
CA SER A 9 -6.24 -13.01 3.46
C SER A 9 -7.62 -13.15 4.12
N LEU A 10 -8.60 -12.36 3.69
CA LEU A 10 -10.02 -12.57 4.01
C LEU A 10 -10.66 -13.62 3.10
N ALA A 11 -9.99 -14.01 2.01
CA ALA A 11 -10.43 -15.15 1.21
C ALA A 11 -10.17 -16.45 1.99
N SER A 12 -10.97 -17.50 1.74
CA SER A 12 -10.90 -18.79 2.44
C SER A 12 -9.62 -19.60 2.19
N VAL A 13 -8.62 -19.00 1.54
CA VAL A 13 -7.30 -19.55 1.26
C VAL A 13 -6.26 -18.47 1.59
N ASP A 14 -5.20 -18.86 2.29
CA ASP A 14 -4.04 -18.00 2.56
C ASP A 14 -3.28 -17.73 1.26
N VAL A 15 -3.75 -16.75 0.50
CA VAL A 15 -3.07 -16.26 -0.70
C VAL A 15 -2.05 -15.23 -0.25
N ILE A 16 -0.80 -15.68 -0.09
CA ILE A 16 0.36 -14.80 0.06
C ILE A 16 0.46 -13.97 -1.24
N PRO A 17 0.68 -12.64 -1.16
CA PRO A 17 0.81 -11.81 -2.34
C PRO A 17 1.97 -12.28 -3.21
N ALA A 18 1.70 -12.52 -4.50
CA ALA A 18 2.75 -12.80 -5.47
C ALA A 18 3.61 -11.54 -5.69
N VAL A 19 4.90 -11.75 -5.99
CA VAL A 19 5.82 -10.68 -6.36
C VAL A 19 5.84 -10.57 -7.89
N HIS A 20 5.79 -9.34 -8.40
CA HIS A 20 5.87 -9.05 -9.82
C HIS A 20 6.85 -7.91 -10.09
N ASP A 21 7.45 -7.94 -11.29
CA ASP A 21 8.44 -6.96 -11.74
C ASP A 21 7.80 -5.83 -12.54
N PHE A 22 8.01 -4.58 -12.12
CA PHE A 22 7.50 -3.38 -12.78
C PHE A 22 8.63 -2.39 -13.09
N PRO A 23 8.52 -1.60 -14.17
CA PRO A 23 9.50 -0.56 -14.45
C PRO A 23 9.36 0.59 -13.44
N VAL A 24 10.44 1.05 -12.84
CA VAL A 24 10.45 2.20 -11.92
C VAL A 24 10.66 3.51 -12.67
N ALA A 25 10.15 4.62 -12.12
CA ALA A 25 10.51 5.96 -12.57
C ALA A 25 11.94 6.29 -12.13
N ALA A 26 12.61 7.23 -12.81
CA ALA A 26 13.96 7.63 -12.42
C ALA A 26 13.98 8.25 -11.01
N SER A 27 15.12 8.08 -10.32
CA SER A 27 15.46 8.80 -9.08
C SER A 27 14.42 8.67 -7.96
N GLN A 28 13.77 7.51 -7.89
CA GLN A 28 12.93 7.14 -6.75
C GLN A 28 13.79 6.56 -5.63
N THR A 29 13.45 6.88 -4.38
CA THR A 29 13.94 6.16 -3.19
C THR A 29 12.79 5.37 -2.60
N LEU A 30 12.83 4.06 -2.80
CA LEU A 30 11.80 3.09 -2.44
C LEU A 30 12.36 2.09 -1.43
N LYS A 31 11.59 1.82 -0.38
CA LYS A 31 11.93 0.86 0.67
C LYS A 31 10.90 -0.25 0.74
N VAL A 32 11.33 -1.44 1.17
CA VAL A 32 10.41 -2.56 1.45
C VAL A 32 9.27 -2.08 2.35
N GLY A 33 8.04 -2.33 1.92
CA GLY A 33 6.84 -1.91 2.63
C GLY A 33 6.29 -0.54 2.24
N ASP A 34 6.95 0.23 1.37
CA ASP A 34 6.37 1.47 0.84
C ASP A 34 5.16 1.15 -0.07
N LEU A 35 4.08 1.90 0.09
CA LEU A 35 2.98 1.92 -0.86
C LEU A 35 3.43 2.64 -2.13
N VAL A 36 3.18 2.00 -3.26
CA VAL A 36 3.53 2.51 -4.58
C VAL A 36 2.33 2.53 -5.50
N GLU A 37 2.42 3.41 -6.49
CA GLU A 37 1.45 3.60 -7.54
C GLU A 37 2.15 3.73 -8.89
N LEU A 38 1.36 3.86 -9.96
CA LEU A 38 1.89 4.07 -11.30
C LEU A 38 1.72 5.52 -11.72
N SER A 39 2.80 6.10 -12.25
CA SER A 39 2.79 7.35 -12.99
C SER A 39 3.41 7.10 -14.36
N SER A 40 2.65 7.39 -15.43
CA SER A 40 3.09 7.11 -16.81
C SER A 40 3.56 5.67 -17.04
N GLY A 41 2.91 4.70 -16.38
CA GLY A 41 3.25 3.28 -16.48
C GLY A 41 4.50 2.86 -15.69
N GLN A 42 5.07 3.75 -14.88
CA GLN A 42 6.25 3.48 -14.05
C GLN A 42 5.93 3.59 -12.56
N VAL A 43 6.58 2.75 -11.76
CA VAL A 43 6.46 2.73 -10.30
C VAL A 43 7.01 4.02 -9.72
N ILE A 44 6.18 4.69 -8.92
CA ILE A 44 6.55 5.83 -8.07
C ILE A 44 6.11 5.57 -6.63
N LYS A 45 6.76 6.25 -5.68
CA LYS A 45 6.31 6.24 -4.30
C LYS A 45 5.00 7.03 -4.16
N SER A 46 4.00 6.45 -3.51
CA SER A 46 2.79 7.19 -3.17
C SER A 46 3.11 8.25 -2.10
N THR A 47 2.63 9.48 -2.26
CA THR A 47 2.88 10.56 -1.28
C THR A 47 1.62 11.33 -0.99
N GLY A 48 0.99 11.09 0.15
CA GLY A 48 -0.21 11.83 0.56
C GLY A 48 -1.53 11.32 -0.04
N SER A 49 -1.48 10.33 -0.93
CA SER A 49 -2.67 9.75 -1.57
C SER A 49 -2.47 8.26 -1.77
N ALA A 50 -3.55 7.51 -1.57
CA ALA A 50 -3.69 6.10 -1.89
C ALA A 50 -4.90 5.91 -2.80
N ALA A 51 -5.20 6.84 -3.70
CA ALA A 51 -6.41 6.75 -4.55
C ALA A 51 -6.42 5.51 -5.45
N ASN A 52 -5.28 5.17 -6.05
CA ASN A 52 -5.11 4.02 -6.96
C ASN A 52 -3.76 3.32 -6.75
N PRO A 53 -3.56 2.62 -5.62
CA PRO A 53 -2.30 1.95 -5.32
C PRO A 53 -2.06 0.81 -6.31
N LEU A 54 -0.82 0.65 -6.75
CA LEU A 54 -0.37 -0.54 -7.47
C LEU A 54 -0.16 -1.69 -6.48
N GLY A 55 0.58 -1.40 -5.41
CA GLY A 55 1.07 -2.44 -4.52
C GLY A 55 1.97 -1.92 -3.42
N VAL A 56 2.65 -2.86 -2.78
CA VAL A 56 3.63 -2.61 -1.72
C VAL A 56 5.00 -3.06 -2.21
N MET A 57 6.03 -2.24 -2.05
CA MET A 57 7.39 -2.58 -2.47
C MET A 57 7.90 -3.84 -1.76
N ALA A 58 8.43 -4.77 -2.57
CA ALA A 58 9.01 -6.04 -2.10
C ALA A 58 10.54 -6.00 -1.98
N GLU A 59 11.18 -4.94 -2.48
CA GLU A 59 12.61 -4.71 -2.35
C GLU A 59 12.94 -3.23 -2.15
N ASP A 60 14.16 -2.96 -1.67
CA ASP A 60 14.73 -1.62 -1.65
C ASP A 60 15.22 -1.25 -3.06
N SER A 61 14.99 -0.01 -3.47
CA SER A 61 15.53 0.57 -4.69
C SER A 61 15.84 2.04 -4.45
N ASP A 62 17.03 2.49 -4.82
CA ASP A 62 17.48 3.85 -4.57
C ASP A 62 18.18 4.41 -5.80
N ASP A 63 17.74 5.58 -6.24
CA ASP A 63 18.22 6.31 -7.42
C ASP A 63 18.35 5.44 -8.69
N ALA A 64 17.41 4.51 -8.89
CA ALA A 64 17.39 3.66 -10.06
C ALA A 64 17.10 4.47 -11.34
N SER A 65 17.73 4.09 -12.44
CA SER A 65 17.38 4.62 -13.77
C SER A 65 15.94 4.26 -14.15
N ALA A 66 15.28 5.16 -14.90
CA ALA A 66 13.93 4.90 -15.40
C ALA A 66 13.87 3.60 -16.21
N GLY A 67 12.85 2.79 -15.96
CA GLY A 67 12.64 1.50 -16.63
C GLY A 67 13.35 0.32 -15.96
N THR A 68 14.25 0.56 -15.00
CA THR A 68 14.81 -0.52 -14.16
C THR A 68 13.68 -1.30 -13.49
N ARG A 69 13.77 -2.63 -13.52
CA ARG A 69 12.73 -3.48 -12.94
C ARG A 69 12.87 -3.52 -11.43
N VAL A 70 11.76 -3.29 -10.75
CA VAL A 70 11.63 -3.39 -9.30
C VAL A 70 10.49 -4.34 -8.93
N ARG A 71 10.66 -5.02 -7.80
CA ARG A 71 9.72 -6.01 -7.28
C ARG A 71 8.67 -5.37 -6.39
N VAL A 72 7.41 -5.61 -6.73
CA VAL A 72 6.23 -5.12 -6.01
C VAL A 72 5.34 -6.31 -5.67
N TYR A 73 4.71 -6.29 -4.50
CA TYR A 73 3.54 -7.09 -4.18
C TYR A 73 2.29 -6.35 -4.65
N PRO A 74 1.67 -6.70 -5.79
CA PRO A 74 0.45 -6.03 -6.22
C PRO A 74 -0.64 -6.25 -5.19
N VAL A 75 -1.38 -5.18 -4.91
CA VAL A 75 -2.51 -5.26 -3.99
C VAL A 75 -3.69 -5.90 -4.71
N LEU A 76 -4.19 -7.00 -4.14
CA LEU A 76 -5.34 -7.72 -4.64
C LEU A 76 -6.53 -7.64 -3.66
N PRO A 77 -7.78 -7.73 -4.16
CA PRO A 77 -8.96 -7.75 -3.31
C PRO A 77 -8.89 -8.85 -2.24
N GLY A 78 -9.28 -8.51 -1.01
CA GLY A 78 -9.33 -9.44 0.12
C GLY A 78 -8.02 -9.61 0.89
N GLN A 79 -6.89 -9.06 0.41
CA GLN A 79 -5.66 -9.02 1.19
C GLN A 79 -5.76 -8.01 2.34
N VAL A 80 -5.22 -8.39 3.49
CA VAL A 80 -5.13 -7.53 4.67
C VAL A 80 -3.66 -7.28 5.01
N TRP A 81 -3.36 -6.00 5.23
CA TRP A 81 -2.01 -5.49 5.48
C TRP A 81 -1.98 -4.82 6.85
N ARG A 82 -0.91 -5.05 7.59
CA ARG A 82 -0.59 -4.33 8.81
C ARG A 82 0.07 -3.00 8.44
N ALA A 83 -0.40 -1.93 9.05
CA ALA A 83 0.15 -0.58 8.88
C ALA A 83 0.14 0.20 10.20
N THR A 84 0.70 1.41 10.15
CA THR A 84 0.73 2.35 11.29
C THR A 84 -0.07 3.60 10.94
N ALA A 85 -1.00 3.99 11.80
CA ALA A 85 -1.76 5.22 11.68
C ALA A 85 -0.95 6.43 12.17
N SER A 86 -1.19 7.60 11.56
CA SER A 86 -0.54 8.88 11.89
C SER A 86 -0.92 9.39 13.28
N ALA A 87 -2.07 8.97 13.80
CA ALA A 87 -2.56 9.23 15.14
C ALA A 87 -3.40 8.04 15.65
N SER A 88 -3.99 8.17 16.84
CA SER A 88 -4.90 7.15 17.39
C SER A 88 -6.09 6.90 16.46
N ALA A 89 -6.25 5.66 16.00
CA ALA A 89 -7.38 5.19 15.19
C ALA A 89 -8.54 4.66 16.05
N ALA A 90 -8.59 4.95 17.35
CA ALA A 90 -9.63 4.45 18.24
C ALA A 90 -11.06 4.87 17.81
N SER A 91 -11.19 6.03 17.17
CA SER A 91 -12.45 6.54 16.60
C SER A 91 -12.63 6.20 15.12
N ALA A 92 -11.76 5.37 14.54
CA ALA A 92 -11.88 4.97 13.14
C ALA A 92 -13.14 4.14 12.92
N VAL A 93 -13.93 4.49 11.91
CA VAL A 93 -15.10 3.70 11.51
C VAL A 93 -14.64 2.51 10.69
N LEU A 94 -14.62 1.33 11.30
CA LEU A 94 -14.14 0.10 10.67
C LEU A 94 -14.94 -0.23 9.41
N GLY A 95 -14.24 -0.53 8.32
CA GLY A 95 -14.81 -0.99 7.05
C GLY A 95 -15.71 -0.01 6.30
N SER A 96 -15.95 1.20 6.83
CA SER A 96 -16.94 2.12 6.27
C SER A 96 -16.35 3.44 5.78
N ARG A 97 -15.22 3.85 6.35
CA ARG A 97 -14.53 5.10 5.98
C ARG A 97 -13.25 4.76 5.23
N LYS A 98 -13.04 5.45 4.10
CA LYS A 98 -11.81 5.35 3.31
C LYS A 98 -10.79 6.34 3.83
N TYR A 99 -9.54 5.94 3.88
CA TYR A 99 -8.42 6.72 4.36
C TYR A 99 -7.33 6.77 3.29
N ASP A 100 -6.47 7.77 3.42
CA ASP A 100 -5.26 7.93 2.63
C ASP A 100 -4.02 7.63 3.48
N ILE A 101 -2.85 7.93 2.91
CA ILE A 101 -1.59 7.91 3.62
C ILE A 101 -1.04 9.33 3.74
N THR A 102 -0.22 9.55 4.76
CA THR A 102 0.65 10.73 4.84
C THR A 102 1.87 10.57 3.91
N SER A 103 2.65 11.63 3.69
CA SER A 103 3.94 11.55 2.97
C SER A 103 4.96 10.63 3.65
N ALA A 104 4.81 10.42 4.97
CA ALA A 104 5.60 9.47 5.76
C ALA A 104 5.06 8.03 5.70
N GLN A 105 4.10 7.73 4.81
CA GLN A 105 3.57 6.38 4.58
C GLN A 105 2.81 5.78 5.78
N LEU A 106 2.29 6.66 6.65
CA LEU A 106 1.36 6.30 7.74
C LEU A 106 -0.09 6.47 7.27
N ILE A 107 -1.02 5.64 7.75
CA ILE A 107 -2.45 5.82 7.50
C ILE A 107 -2.91 7.16 8.09
N ASP A 108 -3.39 8.07 7.25
CA ASP A 108 -3.90 9.35 7.72
C ASP A 108 -5.32 9.15 8.25
N VAL A 109 -5.50 9.24 9.58
CA VAL A 109 -6.82 9.08 10.21
C VAL A 109 -7.63 10.38 10.25
N ALA A 110 -6.98 11.52 9.95
CA ALA A 110 -7.63 12.82 9.84
C ALA A 110 -8.20 13.02 8.43
N ASP A 111 -7.47 12.57 7.39
CA ASP A 111 -8.00 12.52 6.03
C ASP A 111 -8.83 11.27 5.79
N SER A 112 -10.00 11.46 5.22
CA SER A 112 -10.90 10.36 4.90
C SER A 112 -11.66 10.48 3.60
N THR A 113 -11.17 11.36 2.77
CA THR A 113 -11.82 11.67 1.51
C THR A 113 -10.98 11.10 0.39
N ASN A 114 -11.62 10.44 -0.56
CA ASN A 114 -10.99 9.99 -1.82
C ASN A 114 -9.91 8.91 -1.75
N GLY A 115 -9.44 8.52 -0.55
CA GLY A 115 -8.55 7.37 -0.41
C GLY A 115 -9.17 6.02 -0.77
N SER A 116 -8.34 4.99 -0.78
CA SER A 116 -8.77 3.60 -1.06
C SER A 116 -8.64 2.65 0.11
N ILE A 117 -8.09 3.10 1.25
CA ILE A 117 -7.74 2.24 2.38
C ILE A 117 -8.91 2.14 3.35
N LEU A 118 -9.32 0.93 3.72
CA LEU A 118 -10.25 0.69 4.81
C LEU A 118 -9.51 0.10 6.00
N ILE A 119 -9.68 0.68 7.19
CA ILE A 119 -9.27 0.04 8.43
C ILE A 119 -10.30 -1.04 8.77
N VAL A 120 -9.86 -2.29 8.85
CA VAL A 120 -10.74 -3.44 9.14
C VAL A 120 -10.61 -3.94 10.56
N LYS A 121 -9.49 -3.65 11.23
CA LYS A 121 -9.22 -4.06 12.61
C LYS A 121 -8.14 -3.18 13.26
N LEU A 122 -8.29 -2.92 14.55
CA LEU A 122 -7.24 -2.34 15.39
C LEU A 122 -6.30 -3.43 15.90
N GLY A 123 -5.01 -3.09 16.02
CA GLY A 123 -3.99 -3.95 16.62
C GLY A 123 -3.92 -3.82 18.14
N ALA A 124 -2.79 -4.24 18.70
CA ALA A 124 -2.53 -4.16 20.15
C ALA A 124 -2.39 -2.72 20.67
N SER A 125 -2.20 -1.74 19.77
CA SER A 125 -2.24 -0.31 20.08
C SER A 125 -3.23 0.36 19.13
N ASN A 126 -3.74 1.54 19.51
CA ASN A 126 -4.66 2.32 18.67
C ASN A 126 -3.97 2.92 17.43
N THR A 127 -2.64 2.87 17.33
CA THR A 127 -1.90 3.30 16.13
C THR A 127 -1.54 2.15 15.21
N ARG A 128 -1.58 0.90 15.69
CA ARG A 128 -1.39 -0.27 14.84
C ARG A 128 -2.72 -0.65 14.24
N VAL A 129 -2.80 -0.72 12.92
CA VAL A 129 -4.05 -1.00 12.20
C VAL A 129 -3.85 -2.11 11.19
N TYR A 130 -4.93 -2.82 10.89
CA TYR A 130 -5.02 -3.76 9.79
C TYR A 130 -5.95 -3.16 8.75
N VAL A 131 -5.50 -3.13 7.50
CA VAL A 131 -6.15 -2.43 6.42
C VAL A 131 -6.33 -3.31 5.20
N THR A 132 -7.35 -3.01 4.40
CA THR A 132 -7.52 -3.54 3.05
C THR A 132 -7.70 -2.39 2.07
N PHE A 133 -7.51 -2.67 0.78
CA PHE A 133 -7.63 -1.67 -0.28
C PHE A 133 -8.90 -1.94 -1.09
N THR A 134 -9.68 -0.89 -1.31
CA THR A 134 -10.94 -0.95 -2.07
C THR A 134 -10.75 -0.70 -3.55
N ARG A 135 -9.56 -0.28 -3.95
CA ARG A 135 -9.14 -0.05 -5.33
C ARG A 135 -7.68 -0.45 -5.48
N SER A 136 -7.31 -0.86 -6.68
CA SER A 136 -5.94 -1.06 -7.10
C SER A 136 -5.79 -0.70 -8.57
N ALA A 137 -4.58 -0.35 -8.99
CA ALA A 137 -4.24 -0.26 -10.40
C ALA A 137 -4.18 -1.67 -10.99
N PHE A 138 -5.19 -2.05 -11.77
CA PHE A 138 -5.15 -3.28 -12.55
C PHE A 138 -4.34 -3.04 -13.83
N VAL A 139 -3.18 -3.68 -13.93
CA VAL A 139 -2.34 -3.63 -15.13
C VAL A 139 -2.00 -5.04 -15.56
N GLU A 140 -2.24 -5.35 -16.83
CA GLU A 140 -1.77 -6.57 -17.45
C GLU A 140 -0.25 -6.48 -17.63
N ILE A 141 0.49 -7.40 -17.01
CA ILE A 141 1.93 -7.52 -17.24
C ILE A 141 2.09 -8.34 -18.51
N GLY A 142 2.39 -7.66 -19.62
CA GLY A 142 2.70 -8.34 -20.88
C GLY A 142 3.85 -9.33 -20.69
N SER A 143 3.59 -10.59 -21.07
CA SER A 143 4.54 -11.71 -21.07
C SER A 143 5.68 -11.52 -22.07
#